data_AF-A0A966TU66-F1
#
_entry.id   AF-A0A966TU66-F1
#
_cell.length_a   1.000
_cell.length_b   1.000
_cell.length_c   1.000
_cell.angle_alpha   90.00
_cell.angle_beta   90.00
_cell.angle_gamma   90.00
#
_symmetry.space_group_name_H-M   'P 1'
#
loop_
_entity.id
_entity.type
_entity.pdbx_description
1 polymer ?
#
loop_
_entity_poly.entity_id
_entity_poly.type
_entity_poly.pdbx_seq_one_letter_code
_entity_poly.pdbx_strand_id
1 'polypeptide(L)'
;MPVLEMIQQGYLCPVVPKQTSTQLDVGGVGTRGGEFIAKDLEAAVDRDEVTRGAVAEIVQHGEGRGSWLVFCSGVAHARHVRDAIREHGISAETVTGDTPGPERDGILAAFKAGRLRCVTNANVLTTGFDAPGTDLIALLRPTKSVGLYVQMVGRGTRLAEGKDNCLVLDFAGNTARHGPIDTVDGRKKEAAGDGEAPTKVCPECQTINQASVRRCVGCDHEFPPPPLQVSAEAAANALLSTQVQPTWCDVTGVRYMLHEKPGKPASLRVTYECGLARHSEWLCFEHTGFPREKAVTWWRSRAPHLPAPSTVGEALQHHEALRQPRAIQVRSVGQYTEIVSARFEQ
;
A
#
# COMPACT_ATOMS: atom_id res chain seq x y z
N MET A 1 4.28 -0.77 18.04
CA MET A 1 5.41 -0.40 17.17
C MET A 1 5.16 -1.01 15.80
N PRO A 2 5.07 -0.20 14.73
CA PRO A 2 4.92 -0.68 13.35
C PRO A 2 6.12 -1.53 12.90
N VAL A 3 5.91 -2.44 11.96
CA VAL A 3 6.94 -3.39 11.46
C VAL A 3 8.17 -2.66 10.92
N LEU A 4 7.99 -1.55 10.21
CA LEU A 4 9.08 -0.74 9.66
C LEU A 4 10.02 -0.20 10.74
N GLU A 5 9.46 0.27 11.86
CA GLU A 5 10.24 0.81 12.98
C GLU A 5 11.07 -0.28 13.66
N MET A 6 10.52 -1.51 13.75
CA MET A 6 11.24 -2.67 14.26
C MET A 6 12.39 -3.12 13.35
N ILE A 7 12.22 -3.03 12.02
CA ILE A 7 13.29 -3.30 11.05
C ILE A 7 14.38 -2.23 11.17
N GLN A 8 14.01 -0.94 11.20
CA GLN A 8 14.95 0.18 11.29
C GLN A 8 15.76 0.18 12.60
N GLN A 9 15.14 -0.24 13.71
CA GLN A 9 15.81 -0.38 15.00
C GLN A 9 16.57 -1.71 15.16
N GLY A 10 16.63 -2.53 14.09
CA GLY A 10 17.37 -3.80 14.09
C GLY A 10 16.73 -4.91 14.91
N TYR A 11 15.47 -4.78 15.32
CA TYR A 11 14.71 -5.83 16.02
C TYR A 11 14.18 -6.91 15.07
N LEU A 12 14.11 -6.62 13.76
CA LEU A 12 13.69 -7.55 12.71
C LEU A 12 14.66 -7.52 11.53
N CYS A 13 14.84 -8.68 10.91
CA CYS A 13 15.60 -8.82 9.67
C CYS A 13 14.80 -8.20 8.49
N PRO A 14 15.44 -7.40 7.63
CA PRO A 14 14.80 -6.85 6.43
C PRO A 14 14.24 -7.95 5.52
N VAL A 15 13.09 -7.68 4.91
CA VAL A 15 12.48 -8.55 3.90
C VAL A 15 12.53 -7.84 2.55
N VAL A 16 13.10 -8.51 1.55
CA VAL A 16 13.30 -7.96 0.21
C VAL A 16 12.42 -8.73 -0.77
N PRO A 17 11.26 -8.20 -1.19
CA PRO A 17 10.45 -8.83 -2.22
C PRO A 17 11.07 -8.60 -3.60
N LYS A 18 11.14 -9.64 -4.43
CA LYS A 18 11.66 -9.58 -5.80
C LYS A 18 10.61 -10.02 -6.80
N GLN A 19 10.55 -9.31 -7.93
CA GLN A 19 9.68 -9.68 -9.03
C GLN A 19 10.17 -10.97 -9.65
N THR A 20 9.24 -11.89 -9.88
CA THR A 20 9.46 -13.15 -10.59
C THR A 20 9.00 -12.98 -12.04
N SER A 21 9.69 -13.63 -12.98
CA SER A 21 9.25 -13.68 -14.37
C SER A 21 8.06 -14.61 -14.54
N THR A 22 8.05 -15.71 -13.80
CA THR A 22 6.91 -16.62 -13.70
C THR A 22 5.85 -16.00 -12.78
N GLN A 23 4.61 -15.98 -13.24
CA GLN A 23 3.44 -15.49 -12.51
C GLN A 23 2.36 -16.58 -12.55
N LEU A 24 1.70 -16.82 -11.42
CA LEU A 24 0.59 -17.77 -11.33
C LEU A 24 -0.71 -17.11 -11.80
N ASP A 25 -1.34 -17.67 -12.83
CA ASP A 25 -2.65 -17.21 -13.30
C ASP A 25 -3.78 -17.84 -12.48
N VAL A 26 -4.64 -16.99 -11.93
CA VAL A 26 -5.83 -17.37 -11.15
C VAL A 26 -7.12 -16.72 -11.65
N GLY A 27 -7.13 -16.21 -12.89
CA GLY A 27 -8.27 -15.47 -13.47
C GLY A 27 -9.61 -16.23 -13.52
N GLY A 28 -9.59 -17.56 -13.38
CA GLY A 28 -10.77 -18.43 -13.35
C GLY A 28 -11.07 -19.09 -12.00
N VAL A 29 -10.30 -18.80 -10.94
CA VAL A 29 -10.43 -19.51 -9.66
C VAL A 29 -11.57 -18.91 -8.83
N GLY A 30 -12.55 -19.75 -8.49
CA GLY A 30 -13.68 -19.35 -7.67
C GLY A 30 -13.27 -18.87 -6.27
N THR A 31 -14.08 -18.02 -5.67
CA THR A 31 -13.88 -17.50 -4.30
C THR A 31 -15.05 -17.94 -3.41
N ARG A 32 -14.75 -18.41 -2.20
CA ARG A 32 -15.75 -18.77 -1.19
C ARG A 32 -15.33 -18.18 0.16
N GLY A 33 -16.22 -17.39 0.77
CA GLY A 33 -15.95 -16.79 2.08
C GLY A 33 -14.78 -15.81 2.08
N GLY A 34 -14.58 -15.08 0.97
CA GLY A 34 -13.48 -14.11 0.84
C GLY A 34 -12.12 -14.69 0.45
N GLU A 35 -11.98 -16.01 0.33
CA GLU A 35 -10.73 -16.68 -0.06
C GLU A 35 -10.93 -17.57 -1.31
N PHE A 36 -9.86 -17.82 -2.06
CA PHE A 36 -9.88 -18.77 -3.18
C PHE A 36 -10.30 -20.17 -2.74
N ILE A 37 -11.07 -20.86 -3.59
CA ILE A 37 -11.42 -22.26 -3.37
C ILE A 37 -10.16 -23.10 -3.53
N ALA A 38 -9.69 -23.72 -2.45
CA ALA A 38 -8.38 -24.36 -2.39
C ALA A 38 -8.15 -25.42 -3.49
N LYS A 39 -9.17 -26.23 -3.80
CA LYS A 39 -9.08 -27.26 -4.84
C LYS A 39 -8.93 -26.65 -6.25
N ASP A 40 -9.71 -25.62 -6.54
CA ASP A 40 -9.67 -24.93 -7.84
C ASP A 40 -8.37 -24.14 -7.99
N LEU A 41 -7.88 -23.57 -6.88
CA LEU A 41 -6.60 -22.88 -6.84
C LEU A 41 -5.44 -23.84 -7.10
N GLU A 42 -5.39 -24.98 -6.42
CA GLU A 42 -4.36 -26.00 -6.64
C GLU A 42 -4.36 -26.46 -8.10
N ALA A 43 -5.53 -26.76 -8.67
CA ALA A 43 -5.64 -27.18 -10.06
C ALA A 43 -5.20 -26.09 -11.07
N ALA A 44 -5.41 -24.82 -10.76
CA ALA A 44 -5.00 -23.71 -11.62
C ALA A 44 -3.48 -23.50 -11.61
N VAL A 45 -2.85 -23.61 -10.43
CA VAL A 45 -1.42 -23.30 -10.27
C VAL A 45 -0.50 -24.51 -10.47
N ASP A 46 -0.98 -25.73 -10.21
CA ASP A 46 -0.18 -26.96 -10.28
C ASP A 46 -0.07 -27.47 -11.73
N ARG A 47 0.68 -26.72 -12.54
CA ARG A 47 0.94 -26.99 -13.96
C ARG A 47 2.43 -27.20 -14.12
N ASP A 48 2.84 -28.34 -14.69
CA ASP A 48 4.27 -28.73 -14.81
C ASP A 48 5.17 -27.62 -15.34
N GLU A 49 4.80 -26.97 -16.44
CA GLU A 49 5.55 -25.85 -17.02
C GLU A 49 5.71 -24.66 -16.04
N VAL A 50 4.63 -24.28 -15.36
CA VAL A 50 4.60 -23.16 -14.42
C VAL A 50 5.37 -23.50 -13.15
N THR A 51 5.16 -24.69 -12.60
CA THR A 51 5.87 -25.20 -11.42
C THR A 51 7.37 -25.27 -11.66
N ARG A 52 7.79 -25.82 -12.81
CA ARG A 52 9.21 -25.92 -13.18
C ARG A 52 9.82 -24.54 -13.44
N GLY A 53 9.10 -23.63 -14.09
CA GLY A 53 9.54 -22.24 -14.27
C GLY A 53 9.76 -21.52 -12.94
N ALA A 54 8.79 -21.62 -12.03
CA ALA A 54 8.91 -21.05 -10.69
C ALA A 54 10.06 -21.67 -9.89
N VAL A 55 10.24 -22.98 -9.94
CA VAL A 55 11.34 -23.68 -9.28
C VAL A 55 12.70 -23.25 -9.84
N ALA A 56 12.85 -23.14 -11.16
CA ALA A 56 14.09 -22.69 -11.77
C ALA A 56 14.49 -21.29 -11.26
N GLU A 57 13.53 -20.37 -11.17
CA GLU A 57 13.75 -19.04 -10.60
C GLU A 57 14.07 -19.06 -9.10
N ILE A 58 13.40 -19.92 -8.32
CA ILE A 58 13.71 -20.12 -6.89
C ILE A 58 15.15 -20.59 -6.72
N VAL A 59 15.58 -21.55 -7.54
CA VAL A 59 16.95 -22.09 -7.48
C VAL A 59 17.96 -21.00 -7.84
N GLN A 60 17.73 -20.28 -8.94
CA GLN A 60 18.59 -19.20 -9.40
C GLN A 60 18.75 -18.09 -8.35
N HIS A 61 17.64 -17.61 -7.77
CA HIS A 61 17.68 -16.55 -6.77
C HIS A 61 18.06 -17.03 -5.36
N GLY A 62 17.95 -18.34 -5.13
CA GLY A 62 18.39 -18.99 -3.91
C GLY A 62 19.90 -19.28 -3.88
N GLU A 63 20.64 -19.04 -4.96
CA GLU A 63 22.11 -19.10 -4.95
C GLU A 63 22.67 -18.23 -3.80
N GLY A 64 23.46 -18.84 -2.92
CA GLY A 64 23.99 -18.18 -1.71
C GLY A 64 23.06 -18.17 -0.48
N ARG A 65 21.83 -18.71 -0.57
CA ARG A 65 20.88 -18.79 0.56
C ARG A 65 20.76 -20.19 1.13
N GLY A 66 20.72 -20.34 2.45
CA GLY A 66 20.83 -21.61 3.15
C GLY A 66 19.51 -22.24 3.61
N SER A 67 18.43 -21.48 3.75
CA SER A 67 17.18 -21.95 4.39
C SER A 67 15.93 -21.40 3.72
N TRP A 68 15.28 -22.24 2.91
CA TRP A 68 14.17 -21.87 2.05
C TRP A 68 12.83 -22.42 2.56
N LEU A 69 11.82 -21.55 2.65
CA LEU A 69 10.44 -21.92 2.92
C LEU A 69 9.56 -21.63 1.71
N VAL A 70 8.86 -22.66 1.22
CA VAL A 70 8.01 -22.56 0.03
C VAL A 70 6.55 -22.82 0.43
N PHE A 71 5.70 -21.80 0.28
CA PHE A 71 4.26 -21.89 0.56
C PHE A 71 3.50 -22.22 -0.72
N CYS A 72 2.87 -23.39 -0.76
CA CYS A 72 2.20 -23.92 -1.94
C CYS A 72 0.66 -23.89 -1.76
N SER A 73 -0.08 -23.90 -2.87
CA SER A 73 -1.55 -23.85 -2.88
C SER A 73 -2.26 -25.13 -2.42
N GLY A 74 -1.56 -26.25 -2.29
CA GLY A 74 -2.13 -27.52 -1.87
C GLY A 74 -1.08 -28.63 -1.70
N VAL A 75 -1.52 -29.82 -1.28
CA VAL A 75 -0.64 -30.94 -0.93
C VAL A 75 0.02 -31.55 -2.16
N ALA A 76 -0.71 -31.71 -3.27
CA ALA A 76 -0.17 -32.23 -4.51
C ALA A 76 0.87 -31.25 -5.07
N HIS A 77 0.51 -29.97 -5.11
CA HIS A 77 1.41 -28.91 -5.55
C HIS A 77 2.68 -28.83 -4.68
N ALA A 78 2.56 -28.94 -3.35
CA ALA A 78 3.72 -28.91 -2.46
C ALA A 78 4.71 -30.06 -2.70
N ARG A 79 4.19 -31.26 -3.01
CA ARG A 79 5.02 -32.43 -3.35
C ARG A 79 5.67 -32.27 -4.72
N HIS A 80 4.92 -31.78 -5.70
CA HIS A 80 5.43 -31.50 -7.03
C HIS A 80 6.57 -30.48 -7.01
N VAL A 81 6.39 -29.36 -6.30
CA VAL A 81 7.44 -28.35 -6.11
C VAL A 81 8.66 -28.94 -5.39
N ARG A 82 8.46 -29.77 -4.36
CA ARG A 82 9.57 -30.47 -3.68
C ARG A 82 10.36 -31.33 -4.66
N ASP A 83 9.68 -32.13 -5.48
CA ASP A 83 10.33 -33.05 -6.41
C ASP A 83 11.09 -32.27 -7.49
N ALA A 84 10.50 -31.22 -8.05
CA ALA A 84 11.18 -30.31 -8.97
C ALA A 84 12.42 -29.65 -8.33
N ILE A 85 12.36 -29.20 -7.07
CA ILE A 85 13.54 -28.65 -6.36
C ILE A 85 14.64 -29.70 -6.19
N ARG A 86 14.28 -30.95 -5.91
CA ARG A 86 15.23 -32.06 -5.76
C ARG A 86 15.94 -32.41 -7.06
N GLU A 87 15.28 -32.26 -8.20
CA GLU A 87 15.89 -32.45 -9.51
C GLU A 87 17.07 -31.48 -9.74
N HIS A 88 17.08 -30.32 -9.07
CA HIS A 88 18.21 -29.39 -9.04
C HIS A 88 19.28 -29.71 -7.98
N GLY A 89 19.21 -30.89 -7.34
CA GLY A 89 20.20 -31.33 -6.34
C GLY A 89 20.06 -30.65 -4.97
N ILE A 90 18.94 -29.98 -4.70
CA ILE A 90 18.69 -29.30 -3.43
C ILE A 90 17.92 -30.21 -2.48
N SER A 91 18.39 -30.32 -1.23
CA SER A 91 17.73 -31.10 -0.20
C SER A 91 16.40 -30.42 0.20
N ALA A 92 15.28 -31.04 -0.17
CA ALA A 92 13.94 -30.54 0.08
C ALA A 92 13.01 -31.61 0.66
N GLU A 93 12.13 -31.24 1.58
CA GLU A 93 11.05 -32.11 2.08
C GLU A 93 9.72 -31.35 2.17
N THR A 94 8.61 -32.09 2.19
CA THR A 94 7.26 -31.51 2.27
C THR A 94 6.64 -31.74 3.64
N VAL A 95 6.10 -30.69 4.26
CA VAL A 95 5.28 -30.79 5.47
C VAL A 95 3.83 -30.41 5.16
N THR A 96 2.89 -31.28 5.51
CA THR A 96 1.44 -31.06 5.35
C THR A 96 0.71 -31.35 6.66
N GLY A 97 -0.60 -31.10 6.68
CA GLY A 97 -1.47 -31.47 7.80
C GLY A 97 -1.41 -32.96 8.16
N ASP A 98 -1.20 -33.82 7.15
CA ASP A 98 -1.18 -35.28 7.28
C ASP A 98 0.20 -35.85 7.60
N THR A 99 1.27 -35.04 7.60
CA THR A 99 2.61 -35.50 7.99
C THR A 99 2.60 -35.93 9.47
N PRO A 100 2.92 -37.20 9.78
CA PRO A 100 2.97 -37.69 11.16
C PRO A 100 3.90 -36.86 12.05
N GLY A 101 3.56 -36.72 13.33
CA GLY A 101 4.32 -35.90 14.29
C GLY A 101 5.83 -36.17 14.30
N PRO A 102 6.28 -37.43 14.49
CA PRO A 102 7.71 -37.75 14.52
C PRO A 102 8.43 -37.43 13.20
N GLU A 103 7.78 -37.64 12.06
CA GLU A 103 8.32 -37.32 10.74
C GLU A 103 8.45 -35.81 10.55
N ARG A 104 7.39 -35.06 10.91
CA ARG A 104 7.39 -33.60 10.89
C ARG A 104 8.52 -33.06 11.76
N ASP A 105 8.66 -33.53 12.99
CA ASP A 105 9.70 -33.07 13.91
C ASP A 105 11.09 -33.35 13.36
N GLY A 106 11.30 -34.52 12.73
CA GLY A 106 12.54 -34.87 12.04
C GLY A 106 12.88 -33.92 10.89
N ILE A 107 11.92 -33.65 10.01
CA ILE A 107 12.07 -32.72 8.87
C ILE A 107 12.42 -31.31 9.38
N LEU A 108 11.66 -30.80 10.34
CA LEU A 108 11.86 -29.46 10.87
C LEU A 108 13.17 -29.32 11.66
N ALA A 109 13.61 -30.36 12.36
CA ALA A 109 14.91 -30.39 13.02
C ALA A 109 16.06 -30.42 11.99
N ALA A 110 15.94 -31.18 10.91
CA ALA A 110 16.92 -31.20 9.82
C ALA A 110 17.02 -29.84 9.11
N PHE A 111 15.89 -29.16 8.91
CA PHE A 111 15.84 -27.81 8.36
C PHE A 111 16.54 -26.78 9.26
N LYS A 112 16.20 -26.75 10.56
CA LYS A 112 16.84 -25.84 11.53
C LYS A 112 18.35 -26.07 11.66
N ALA A 113 18.82 -27.30 11.43
CA ALA A 113 20.23 -27.65 11.47
C ALA A 113 20.95 -27.44 10.13
N GLY A 114 20.29 -26.90 9.09
CA GLY A 114 20.88 -26.68 7.77
C GLY A 114 21.18 -27.94 6.96
N ARG A 115 20.74 -29.12 7.42
CA ARG A 115 20.87 -30.39 6.66
C ARG A 115 19.85 -30.48 5.53
N LEU A 116 18.69 -29.84 5.73
CA LEU A 116 17.66 -29.67 4.73
C LEU A 116 17.61 -28.20 4.33
N ARG A 117 17.86 -27.90 3.06
CA ARG A 117 17.90 -26.52 2.55
C ARG A 117 16.51 -25.96 2.30
N CYS A 118 15.54 -26.79 1.94
CA CYS A 118 14.21 -26.35 1.55
C CYS A 118 13.09 -27.15 2.25
N VAL A 119 12.05 -26.45 2.71
CA VAL A 119 10.79 -27.07 3.14
C VAL A 119 9.62 -26.51 2.34
N THR A 120 8.95 -27.37 1.60
CA THR A 120 7.67 -27.03 0.96
C THR A 120 6.52 -27.35 1.91
N ASN A 121 5.47 -26.54 1.88
CA ASN A 121 4.32 -26.77 2.75
C ASN A 121 2.98 -26.38 2.10
N ALA A 122 1.91 -26.98 2.61
CA ALA A 122 0.54 -26.66 2.24
C ALA A 122 -0.32 -26.45 3.49
N ASN A 123 -0.83 -25.23 3.68
CA ASN A 123 -1.71 -24.84 4.78
C ASN A 123 -1.15 -25.06 6.21
N VAL A 124 0.16 -25.26 6.35
CA VAL A 124 0.83 -25.46 7.64
C VAL A 124 2.03 -24.53 7.76
N LEU A 125 2.69 -24.49 8.93
CA LEU A 125 3.83 -23.61 9.23
C LEU A 125 3.52 -22.10 9.19
N THR A 126 2.25 -21.72 8.98
CA THR A 126 1.76 -20.34 9.10
C THR A 126 1.65 -19.89 10.55
N THR A 127 1.63 -20.82 11.51
CA THR A 127 1.68 -20.59 12.97
C THR A 127 2.47 -21.71 13.66
N GLY A 128 3.05 -21.44 14.84
CA GLY A 128 3.68 -22.46 15.69
C GLY A 128 5.03 -23.04 15.21
N PHE A 129 5.55 -22.59 14.06
CA PHE A 129 6.87 -22.96 13.55
C PHE A 129 7.83 -21.77 13.65
N ASP A 130 9.03 -22.03 14.17
CA ASP A 130 10.08 -21.03 14.36
C ASP A 130 11.42 -21.54 13.84
N ALA A 131 11.91 -20.92 12.76
CA ALA A 131 13.21 -21.15 12.15
C ALA A 131 13.83 -19.79 11.76
N PRO A 132 14.50 -19.11 12.71
CA PRO A 132 15.01 -17.76 12.51
C PRO A 132 15.98 -17.62 11.32
N GLY A 133 16.72 -18.69 11.02
CA GLY A 133 17.67 -18.76 9.91
C GLY A 133 17.04 -18.78 8.51
N THR A 134 15.71 -18.82 8.38
CA THR A 134 15.01 -18.75 7.08
C THR A 134 15.42 -17.47 6.35
N ASP A 135 16.08 -17.60 5.20
CA ASP A 135 16.62 -16.48 4.41
C ASP A 135 16.00 -16.39 3.01
N LEU A 136 15.17 -17.35 2.60
CA LEU A 136 14.35 -17.30 1.39
C LEU A 136 12.92 -17.77 1.67
N ILE A 137 11.94 -17.01 1.18
CA ILE A 137 10.55 -17.39 1.14
C ILE A 137 10.06 -17.36 -0.30
N ALA A 138 9.47 -18.46 -0.77
CA ALA A 138 8.78 -18.51 -2.05
C ALA A 138 7.27 -18.63 -1.83
N LEU A 139 6.50 -17.70 -2.40
CA LEU A 139 5.04 -17.68 -2.34
C LEU A 139 4.49 -18.20 -3.66
N LEU A 140 4.11 -19.47 -3.68
CA LEU A 140 3.41 -20.13 -4.79
C LEU A 140 1.93 -20.32 -4.48
N ARG A 141 1.43 -19.56 -3.50
CA ARG A 141 0.04 -19.58 -3.06
C ARG A 141 -0.59 -18.19 -3.18
N PRO A 142 -1.47 -17.99 -4.16
CA PRO A 142 -2.35 -16.84 -4.19
C PRO A 142 -3.28 -16.84 -2.97
N THR A 143 -3.37 -15.72 -2.28
CA THR A 143 -4.28 -15.52 -1.15
C THR A 143 -4.94 -14.15 -1.20
N LYS A 144 -6.22 -14.11 -0.88
CA LYS A 144 -6.96 -12.86 -0.63
C LYS A 144 -6.83 -12.40 0.83
N SER A 145 -6.33 -13.23 1.72
CA SER A 145 -6.13 -12.90 3.13
C SER A 145 -4.81 -12.19 3.37
N VAL A 146 -4.90 -10.90 3.69
CA VAL A 146 -3.78 -10.08 4.15
C VAL A 146 -3.09 -10.71 5.38
N GLY A 147 -3.87 -11.26 6.31
CA GLY A 147 -3.37 -11.88 7.52
C GLY A 147 -2.50 -13.11 7.22
N LEU A 148 -2.94 -13.97 6.29
CA LEU A 148 -2.18 -15.13 5.86
C LEU A 148 -0.90 -14.71 5.13
N TYR A 149 -0.95 -13.71 4.25
CA TYR A 149 0.23 -13.15 3.59
C TYR A 149 1.28 -12.66 4.61
N VAL A 150 0.86 -11.87 5.60
CA VAL A 150 1.74 -11.38 6.67
C VAL A 150 2.31 -12.54 7.50
N GLN A 151 1.51 -13.58 7.78
CA GLN A 151 1.98 -14.76 8.51
C GLN A 151 3.05 -15.54 7.74
N MET A 152 2.89 -15.72 6.42
CA MET A 152 3.86 -16.41 5.57
C MET A 152 5.18 -15.64 5.53
N VAL A 153 5.14 -14.37 5.13
CA VAL A 153 6.34 -13.52 5.01
C VAL A 153 6.99 -13.26 6.38
N GLY A 154 6.19 -13.16 7.45
CA GLY A 154 6.67 -13.01 8.82
C GLY A 154 7.52 -14.17 9.34
N ARG A 155 7.59 -15.31 8.64
CA ARG A 155 8.56 -16.38 8.96
C ARG A 155 10.00 -15.98 8.62
N GLY A 156 10.19 -15.01 7.75
CA GLY A 156 11.48 -14.50 7.30
C GLY A 156 11.98 -13.28 8.07
N THR A 157 11.18 -12.67 8.94
CA THR A 157 11.55 -11.39 9.59
C THR A 157 12.42 -11.57 10.84
N ARG A 158 12.62 -12.80 11.31
CA ARG A 158 13.43 -13.07 12.51
C ARG A 158 14.91 -12.89 12.22
N LEU A 159 15.64 -12.36 13.20
CA LEU A 159 17.10 -12.21 13.15
C LEU A 159 17.77 -13.58 13.31
N ALA A 160 18.88 -13.79 12.60
CA ALA A 160 19.75 -14.93 12.76
C ALA A 160 21.19 -14.51 12.43
N GLU A 161 22.17 -15.20 13.01
CA GLU A 161 23.58 -14.96 12.69
C GLU A 161 23.86 -15.29 11.22
N GLY A 162 24.62 -14.41 10.54
CA GLY A 162 24.94 -14.56 9.11
C GLY A 162 23.78 -14.27 8.14
N LYS A 163 22.63 -13.75 8.63
CA LYS A 163 21.48 -13.42 7.81
C LYS A 163 21.31 -11.90 7.67
N ASP A 164 21.64 -11.38 6.49
CA ASP A 164 21.51 -9.95 6.19
C ASP A 164 20.07 -9.54 5.86
N ASN A 165 19.34 -10.40 5.14
CA ASN A 165 17.95 -10.17 4.73
C ASN A 165 17.25 -11.50 4.43
N CYS A 166 15.92 -11.49 4.40
CA CYS A 166 15.11 -12.56 3.82
C CYS A 166 14.59 -12.15 2.44
N LEU A 167 14.91 -12.92 1.41
CA LEU A 167 14.34 -12.74 0.08
C LEU A 167 12.93 -13.30 0.02
N VAL A 168 12.02 -12.58 -0.63
CA VAL A 168 10.67 -13.07 -0.93
C VAL A 168 10.49 -13.12 -2.43
N LEU A 169 10.28 -14.32 -2.96
CA LEU A 169 9.92 -14.57 -4.35
C LEU A 169 8.41 -14.78 -4.40
N ASP A 170 7.69 -13.82 -4.96
CA ASP A 170 6.23 -13.84 -5.00
C ASP A 170 5.69 -14.13 -6.39
N PHE A 171 5.47 -15.41 -6.67
CA PHE A 171 4.87 -15.89 -7.92
C PHE A 171 3.35 -15.70 -7.95
N ALA A 172 2.75 -15.41 -6.80
CA ALA A 172 1.30 -15.40 -6.58
C ALA A 172 0.66 -14.00 -6.61
N GLY A 173 1.47 -12.96 -6.86
CA GLY A 173 1.03 -11.57 -6.91
C GLY A 173 0.47 -11.04 -5.58
N ASN A 174 0.84 -11.64 -4.46
CA ASN A 174 0.38 -11.24 -3.13
C ASN A 174 0.92 -9.87 -2.71
N THR A 175 2.18 -9.55 -3.03
CA THR A 175 2.79 -8.25 -2.74
C THR A 175 2.14 -7.15 -3.57
N ALA A 176 1.78 -7.42 -4.83
CA ALA A 176 1.00 -6.48 -5.64
C ALA A 176 -0.41 -6.30 -5.07
N ARG A 177 -1.07 -7.39 -4.66
CA ARG A 177 -2.44 -7.38 -4.11
C ARG A 177 -2.55 -6.66 -2.75
N HIS A 178 -1.67 -6.98 -1.82
CA HIS A 178 -1.76 -6.54 -0.41
C HIS A 178 -0.84 -5.37 -0.07
N GLY A 179 0.13 -5.10 -0.94
CA GLY A 179 1.19 -4.14 -0.70
C GLY A 179 2.33 -4.71 0.16
N PRO A 180 3.39 -3.92 0.38
CA PRO A 180 4.54 -4.36 1.16
C PRO A 180 4.25 -4.48 2.65
N ILE A 181 4.81 -5.54 3.26
CA ILE A 181 4.49 -5.98 4.63
C ILE A 181 4.76 -4.93 5.71
N ASP A 182 5.66 -3.99 5.46
CA ASP A 182 6.00 -2.88 6.35
C ASP A 182 4.87 -1.86 6.53
N THR A 183 3.93 -1.81 5.58
CA THR A 183 2.72 -0.95 5.62
C THR A 183 1.43 -1.69 5.92
N VAL A 184 1.48 -3.02 5.94
CA VAL A 184 0.32 -3.86 6.25
C VAL A 184 0.15 -3.91 7.77
N ASP A 185 -0.70 -3.03 8.30
CA ASP A 185 -1.08 -3.06 9.70
C ASP A 185 -2.10 -4.18 9.91
N GLY A 186 -1.68 -5.29 10.54
CA GLY A 186 -2.48 -6.51 10.78
C GLY A 186 -3.75 -6.30 11.63
N ARG A 187 -4.09 -5.05 11.94
CA ARG A 187 -5.30 -4.60 12.66
C ARG A 187 -6.35 -3.96 11.75
N LYS A 188 -6.03 -3.68 10.47
CA LYS A 188 -7.03 -3.16 9.54
C LYS A 188 -7.97 -4.28 9.09
N LYS A 189 -9.28 -4.08 9.29
CA LYS A 189 -10.32 -4.90 8.66
C LYS A 189 -10.08 -4.95 7.15
N GLU A 190 -10.28 -6.14 6.59
CA GLU A 190 -10.32 -6.38 5.15
C GLU A 190 -11.11 -5.26 4.47
N ALA A 191 -10.41 -4.44 3.68
CA ALA A 191 -11.09 -3.49 2.82
C ALA A 191 -11.87 -4.30 1.78
N ALA A 192 -13.18 -4.09 1.71
CA ALA A 192 -14.01 -4.69 0.67
C ALA A 192 -13.68 -4.02 -0.67
N GLY A 193 -12.58 -4.43 -1.30
CA GLY A 193 -12.14 -3.92 -2.59
C GLY A 193 -10.95 -4.72 -3.09
N ASP A 194 -11.09 -5.30 -4.28
CA ASP A 194 -10.06 -6.09 -5.00
C ASP A 194 -8.96 -5.19 -5.62
N GLY A 195 -8.72 -4.04 -5.01
CA GLY A 195 -7.81 -3.03 -5.53
C GLY A 195 -6.36 -3.38 -5.21
N GLU A 196 -5.57 -3.71 -6.24
CA GLU A 196 -4.13 -3.91 -6.12
C GLU A 196 -3.45 -2.68 -5.49
N ALA A 197 -2.56 -2.93 -4.54
CA ALA A 197 -1.77 -1.88 -3.92
C ALA A 197 -0.78 -1.30 -4.95
N PRO A 198 -0.66 0.03 -5.08
CA PRO A 198 0.22 0.64 -6.07
C PRO A 198 1.69 0.35 -5.77
N THR A 199 2.31 -0.52 -6.58
CA THR A 199 3.71 -0.95 -6.48
C THR A 199 4.49 -0.63 -7.75
N LYS A 200 5.82 -0.63 -7.67
CA LYS A 200 6.76 -0.46 -8.80
C LYS A 200 7.95 -1.39 -8.65
N VAL A 201 8.59 -1.75 -9.75
CA VAL A 201 9.74 -2.67 -9.74
C VAL A 201 11.04 -1.87 -9.94
N CYS A 202 12.07 -2.21 -9.18
CA CYS A 202 13.41 -1.64 -9.35
C CYS A 202 14.05 -2.11 -10.66
N PRO A 203 14.52 -1.20 -11.54
CA PRO A 203 15.17 -1.59 -12.79
C PRO A 203 16.53 -2.28 -12.58
N GLU A 204 17.21 -2.05 -11.45
CA GLU A 204 18.53 -2.63 -11.18
C GLU A 204 18.45 -4.02 -10.53
N CYS A 205 17.71 -4.15 -9.44
CA CYS A 205 17.69 -5.39 -8.64
C CYS A 205 16.37 -6.17 -8.73
N GLN A 206 15.38 -5.66 -9.48
CA GLN A 206 14.04 -6.23 -9.63
C GLN A 206 13.24 -6.35 -8.33
N THR A 207 13.65 -5.65 -7.26
CA THR A 207 12.88 -5.59 -6.02
C THR A 207 11.55 -4.90 -6.25
N ILE A 208 10.47 -5.45 -5.71
CA ILE A 208 9.15 -4.81 -5.71
C ILE A 208 9.12 -3.77 -4.58
N ASN A 209 8.79 -2.54 -4.94
CA ASN A 209 8.78 -1.41 -4.04
C ASN A 209 7.38 -0.78 -4.04
N GLN A 210 7.03 -0.03 -2.99
CA GLN A 210 5.83 0.81 -3.05
C GLN A 210 6.01 1.87 -4.13
N ALA A 211 4.93 2.22 -4.85
CA ALA A 211 5.03 3.23 -5.90
C ALA A 211 5.59 4.57 -5.37
N SER A 212 5.33 4.89 -4.10
CA SER A 212 5.72 6.12 -3.42
C SER A 212 7.19 6.19 -2.95
N VAL A 213 7.90 5.07 -2.78
CA VAL A 213 9.27 5.13 -2.21
C VAL A 213 10.26 5.76 -3.19
N ARG A 214 11.13 6.65 -2.71
CA ARG A 214 12.14 7.34 -3.53
C ARG A 214 13.38 6.49 -3.80
N ARG A 215 13.68 5.53 -2.93
CA ARG A 215 14.82 4.62 -3.05
C ARG A 215 14.38 3.18 -2.91
N CYS A 216 15.11 2.28 -3.56
CA CYS A 216 14.82 0.86 -3.53
C CYS A 216 15.18 0.23 -2.18
N VAL A 217 14.26 -0.53 -1.60
CA VAL A 217 14.50 -1.25 -0.32
C VAL A 217 15.52 -2.38 -0.42
N GLY A 218 15.86 -2.83 -1.64
CA GLY A 218 16.80 -3.93 -1.88
C GLY A 218 18.22 -3.49 -2.22
N CYS A 219 18.39 -2.39 -2.97
CA CYS A 219 19.71 -1.94 -3.47
C CYS A 219 19.96 -0.43 -3.34
N ASP A 220 19.06 0.32 -2.69
CA ASP A 220 19.09 1.79 -2.53
C ASP A 220 19.05 2.61 -3.83
N HIS A 221 18.82 1.99 -5.00
CA HIS A 221 18.62 2.69 -6.27
C HIS A 221 17.57 3.81 -6.17
N GLU A 222 17.92 5.02 -6.59
CA GLU A 222 17.03 6.19 -6.58
C GLU A 222 16.10 6.17 -7.80
N PHE A 223 14.79 6.08 -7.53
CA PHE A 223 13.80 6.08 -8.59
C PHE A 223 13.65 7.49 -9.18
N PRO A 224 13.60 7.63 -10.52
CA PRO A 224 13.27 8.92 -11.12
C PRO A 224 11.90 9.39 -10.63
N PRO A 225 11.70 10.71 -10.46
CA PRO A 225 10.38 11.24 -10.18
C PRO A 225 9.40 10.74 -11.25
N PRO A 226 8.18 10.31 -10.88
CA PRO A 226 7.24 9.71 -11.83
C PRO A 226 7.07 10.61 -13.06
N PRO A 227 7.26 10.07 -14.28
CA PRO A 227 7.03 10.85 -15.49
C PRO A 227 5.56 11.30 -15.54
N LEU A 228 5.35 12.57 -15.89
CA LEU A 228 4.03 13.13 -16.15
C LEU A 228 3.41 12.43 -17.37
N GLN A 229 2.71 11.33 -17.18
CA GLN A 229 1.92 10.71 -18.25
C GLN A 229 0.62 11.49 -18.42
N VAL A 230 0.66 12.40 -19.38
CA VAL A 230 -0.50 13.09 -19.93
C VAL A 230 -1.06 12.19 -21.04
N SER A 231 -2.13 11.45 -20.76
CA SER A 231 -2.95 10.85 -21.83
C SER A 231 -4.42 11.18 -21.59
N ALA A 232 -5.09 11.60 -22.65
CA ALA A 232 -6.27 12.47 -22.63
C ALA A 232 -7.61 11.81 -22.27
N GLU A 233 -7.68 10.55 -21.84
CA GLU A 233 -8.95 9.81 -21.84
C GLU A 233 -9.36 9.11 -20.52
N ALA A 234 -8.61 9.23 -19.43
CA ALA A 234 -8.98 8.61 -18.13
C ALA A 234 -9.58 9.60 -17.12
N ALA A 235 -10.49 10.48 -17.56
CA ALA A 235 -11.16 11.47 -16.71
C ALA A 235 -12.24 10.90 -15.77
N ALA A 236 -12.33 9.58 -15.57
CA ALA A 236 -13.51 8.98 -14.94
C ALA A 236 -13.36 8.46 -13.50
N ASN A 237 -12.16 8.24 -12.95
CA ASN A 237 -12.07 7.69 -11.57
C ASN A 237 -10.83 8.20 -10.82
N ALA A 238 -10.98 9.25 -10.00
CA ALA A 238 -9.96 9.71 -9.05
C ALA A 238 -10.29 9.23 -7.63
N LEU A 239 -9.37 8.47 -7.02
CA LEU A 239 -9.52 7.83 -5.70
C LEU A 239 -8.91 8.62 -4.52
N LEU A 240 -8.25 9.77 -4.72
CA LEU A 240 -7.74 10.64 -3.64
C LEU A 240 -7.81 12.15 -3.98
N SER A 241 -8.21 12.98 -3.01
CA SER A 241 -8.42 14.43 -3.16
C SER A 241 -7.16 15.27 -3.42
N THR A 242 -5.97 14.70 -3.26
CA THR A 242 -4.68 15.35 -3.53
C THR A 242 -4.18 15.15 -4.97
N GLN A 243 -4.88 14.35 -5.78
CA GLN A 243 -4.56 14.11 -7.18
C GLN A 243 -5.35 14.98 -8.16
N VAL A 244 -6.31 15.79 -7.66
CA VAL A 244 -6.98 16.80 -8.48
C VAL A 244 -6.12 18.05 -8.48
N GLN A 245 -5.45 18.31 -9.61
CA GLN A 245 -4.70 19.55 -9.80
C GLN A 245 -5.66 20.74 -9.60
N PRO A 246 -5.36 21.67 -8.68
CA PRO A 246 -6.25 22.78 -8.42
C PRO A 246 -6.33 23.68 -9.65
N THR A 247 -7.52 23.79 -10.24
CA THR A 247 -7.74 24.58 -11.46
C THR A 247 -7.99 26.03 -11.10
N TRP A 248 -7.46 26.94 -11.93
CA TRP A 248 -7.81 28.34 -11.83
C TRP A 248 -9.18 28.56 -12.48
N CYS A 249 -10.04 29.27 -11.77
CA CYS A 249 -11.33 29.72 -12.25
C CYS A 249 -11.38 31.23 -12.15
N ASP A 250 -11.73 31.89 -13.25
CA ASP A 250 -11.97 33.32 -13.27
C ASP A 250 -13.25 33.63 -12.48
N VAL A 251 -13.12 34.57 -11.56
CA VAL A 251 -14.20 35.00 -10.67
C VAL A 251 -14.96 36.13 -11.35
N THR A 252 -16.24 35.90 -11.58
CA THR A 252 -17.17 36.89 -12.16
C THR A 252 -17.95 37.64 -11.08
N GLY A 253 -17.96 37.13 -9.84
CA GLY A 253 -18.61 37.80 -8.71
C GLY A 253 -18.31 37.11 -7.38
N VAL A 254 -18.45 37.86 -6.28
CA VAL A 254 -18.29 37.35 -4.91
C VAL A 254 -19.49 37.75 -4.07
N ARG A 255 -20.04 36.80 -3.30
CA ARG A 255 -21.14 37.04 -2.36
C ARG A 255 -20.76 36.64 -0.94
N TYR A 256 -21.19 37.45 0.01
CA TYR A 256 -20.94 37.27 1.44
C TYR A 256 -22.27 37.06 2.15
N MET A 257 -22.42 35.98 2.91
CA MET A 257 -23.65 35.69 3.65
C MET A 257 -23.35 35.16 5.05
N LEU A 258 -24.17 35.58 6.02
CA LEU A 258 -24.19 34.97 7.35
C LEU A 258 -24.64 33.50 7.21
N HIS A 259 -23.91 32.59 7.85
CA HIS A 259 -24.26 31.19 7.92
C HIS A 259 -24.20 30.69 9.36
N GLU A 260 -25.36 30.29 9.88
CA GLU A 260 -25.58 29.85 11.25
C GLU A 260 -25.91 28.35 11.29
N LYS A 261 -25.37 27.66 12.30
CA LYS A 261 -25.70 26.26 12.59
C LYS A 261 -26.07 26.12 14.06
N PRO A 262 -27.13 25.37 14.40
CA PRO A 262 -27.52 25.14 15.80
C PRO A 262 -26.35 24.60 16.63
N GLY A 263 -26.07 25.25 17.76
CA GLY A 263 -25.03 24.82 18.70
C GLY A 263 -23.58 25.13 18.28
N LYS A 264 -23.35 25.94 17.23
CA LYS A 264 -22.01 26.40 16.84
C LYS A 264 -21.98 27.92 16.61
N PRO A 265 -20.84 28.59 16.88
CA PRO A 265 -20.70 30.01 16.58
C PRO A 265 -20.87 30.30 15.08
N ALA A 266 -21.36 31.49 14.75
CA ALA A 266 -21.65 31.90 13.38
C ALA A 266 -20.41 31.85 12.48
N SER A 267 -20.64 31.67 11.18
CA SER A 267 -19.60 31.67 10.16
C SER A 267 -19.98 32.57 9.00
N LEU A 268 -19.01 33.25 8.40
CA LEU A 268 -19.19 33.99 7.16
C LEU A 268 -19.01 33.04 5.99
N ARG A 269 -20.06 32.83 5.19
CA ARG A 269 -19.96 32.08 3.94
C ARG A 269 -19.57 33.05 2.82
N VAL A 270 -18.43 32.80 2.19
CA VAL A 270 -17.98 33.49 0.98
C VAL A 270 -18.25 32.60 -0.21
N THR A 271 -18.96 33.09 -1.22
CA THR A 271 -19.26 32.36 -2.45
C THR A 271 -18.68 33.08 -3.65
N TYR A 272 -17.85 32.39 -4.40
CA TYR A 272 -17.27 32.83 -5.65
C TYR A 272 -18.09 32.28 -6.81
N GLU A 273 -18.51 33.17 -7.70
CA GLU A 273 -19.18 32.82 -8.95
C GLU A 273 -18.13 32.77 -10.06
N CYS A 274 -18.06 31.65 -10.77
CA CYS A 274 -17.10 31.38 -11.84
C CYS A 274 -17.86 30.92 -13.08
N GLY A 275 -18.51 31.86 -13.77
CA GLY A 275 -19.43 31.55 -14.87
C GLY A 275 -20.65 30.75 -14.36
N LEU A 276 -20.76 29.48 -14.79
CA LEU A 276 -21.85 28.58 -14.37
C LEU A 276 -21.56 27.85 -13.05
N ALA A 277 -20.31 27.85 -12.58
CA ALA A 277 -19.90 27.19 -11.35
C ALA A 277 -19.95 28.14 -10.14
N ARG A 278 -20.19 27.60 -8.95
CA ARG A 278 -20.13 28.33 -7.68
C ARG A 278 -19.29 27.56 -6.66
N HIS A 279 -18.37 28.27 -6.00
CA HIS A 279 -17.48 27.71 -4.99
C HIS A 279 -17.62 28.47 -3.68
N SER A 280 -17.68 27.77 -2.54
CA SER A 280 -17.87 28.42 -1.24
C SER A 280 -16.79 28.05 -0.24
N GLU A 281 -16.36 29.02 0.56
CA GLU A 281 -15.59 28.81 1.80
C GLU A 281 -16.29 29.45 3.00
N TRP A 282 -15.93 29.01 4.21
CA TRP A 282 -16.51 29.47 5.46
C TRP A 282 -15.42 30.02 6.37
N LEU A 283 -15.63 31.22 6.90
CA LEU A 283 -14.71 31.92 7.78
C LEU A 283 -15.31 32.01 9.18
N CYS A 284 -14.55 31.56 10.17
CA CYS A 284 -15.00 31.37 11.54
C CYS A 284 -14.38 32.41 12.48
N PHE A 285 -14.79 33.68 12.37
CA PHE A 285 -14.25 34.78 13.19
C PHE A 285 -14.50 34.61 14.70
N GLU A 286 -15.64 34.00 15.06
CA GLU A 286 -16.08 33.83 16.45
C GLU A 286 -15.59 32.53 17.10
N HIS A 287 -14.84 31.70 16.35
CA HIS A 287 -14.23 30.48 16.89
C HIS A 287 -12.90 30.81 17.60
N THR A 288 -12.28 29.82 18.25
CA THR A 288 -10.95 29.96 18.88
C THR A 288 -9.92 29.05 18.21
N GLY A 289 -8.63 29.37 18.37
CA GLY A 289 -7.52 28.60 17.79
C GLY A 289 -7.43 28.69 16.27
N PHE A 290 -6.97 27.60 15.64
CA PHE A 290 -6.65 27.54 14.21
C PHE A 290 -7.76 28.03 13.25
N PRO A 291 -9.07 27.70 13.46
CA PRO A 291 -10.14 28.23 12.60
C PRO A 291 -10.24 29.76 12.58
N ARG A 292 -9.99 30.42 13.71
CA ARG A 292 -9.98 31.88 13.82
C ARG A 292 -8.75 32.46 13.14
N GLU A 293 -7.57 31.90 13.38
CA GLU A 293 -6.31 32.35 12.77
C GLU A 293 -6.38 32.29 11.24
N LYS A 294 -6.98 31.23 10.69
CA LYS A 294 -7.23 31.11 9.24
C LYS A 294 -8.16 32.22 8.73
N ALA A 295 -9.26 32.50 9.44
CA ALA A 295 -10.21 33.57 9.09
C ALA A 295 -9.56 34.96 9.13
N VAL A 296 -8.75 35.25 10.16
CA VAL A 296 -8.01 36.51 10.30
C VAL A 296 -6.97 36.67 9.19
N THR A 297 -6.25 35.61 8.85
CA THR A 297 -5.26 35.62 7.76
C THR A 297 -5.94 35.88 6.42
N TRP A 298 -7.07 35.22 6.16
CA TRP A 298 -7.90 35.46 5.00
C TRP A 298 -8.36 36.93 4.93
N TRP A 299 -8.83 37.50 6.04
CA TRP A 299 -9.31 38.88 6.10
C TRP A 299 -8.19 39.88 5.77
N ARG A 300 -7.03 39.74 6.41
CA ARG A 300 -5.87 40.61 6.20
C ARG A 300 -5.38 40.62 4.75
N SER A 301 -5.51 39.49 4.04
CA SER A 301 -5.15 39.43 2.62
C SER A 301 -6.05 40.29 1.72
N ARG A 302 -7.30 40.57 2.16
CA ARG A 302 -8.34 41.22 1.36
C ARG A 302 -8.67 42.63 1.81
N ALA A 303 -8.53 42.94 3.11
CA ALA A 303 -8.64 44.28 3.66
C ALA A 303 -7.47 44.54 4.64
N PRO A 304 -6.25 44.73 4.13
CA PRO A 304 -5.08 44.98 5.00
C PRO A 304 -5.17 46.29 5.80
N HIS A 305 -6.04 47.22 5.36
CA HIS A 305 -6.27 48.52 5.98
C HIS A 305 -7.36 48.50 7.06
N LEU A 306 -8.06 47.36 7.26
CA LEU A 306 -9.09 47.20 8.28
C LEU A 306 -8.64 46.23 9.37
N PRO A 307 -9.01 46.47 10.64
CA PRO A 307 -8.81 45.48 11.69
C PRO A 307 -9.55 44.19 11.36
N ALA A 308 -9.04 43.07 11.85
CA ALA A 308 -9.71 41.79 11.67
C ALA A 308 -10.98 41.74 12.54
N PRO A 309 -12.14 41.41 11.97
CA PRO A 309 -13.41 41.45 12.67
C PRO A 309 -13.47 40.37 13.74
N SER A 310 -14.11 40.70 14.85
CA SER A 310 -14.35 39.77 15.96
C SER A 310 -15.63 38.95 15.79
N THR A 311 -16.57 39.44 14.97
CA THR A 311 -17.86 38.79 14.69
C THR A 311 -18.14 38.71 13.19
N VAL A 312 -19.02 37.80 12.78
CA VAL A 312 -19.47 37.72 11.39
C VAL A 312 -20.28 38.96 10.99
N GLY A 313 -21.02 39.55 11.93
CA GLY A 313 -21.78 40.79 11.70
C GLY A 313 -20.87 41.97 11.34
N GLU A 314 -19.77 42.15 12.08
CA GLU A 314 -18.75 43.17 11.79
C GLU A 314 -18.10 42.92 10.43
N ALA A 315 -17.80 41.65 10.10
CA ALA A 315 -17.24 41.28 8.80
C ALA A 315 -18.19 41.64 7.63
N LEU A 316 -19.50 41.49 7.82
CA LEU A 316 -20.51 41.84 6.81
C LEU A 316 -20.70 43.35 6.66
N GLN A 317 -20.49 44.15 7.69
CA GLN A 317 -20.55 45.62 7.58
C GLN A 317 -19.42 46.18 6.70
N HIS A 318 -18.28 45.50 6.67
CA HIS A 318 -17.08 45.93 5.93
C HIS A 318 -16.83 45.15 4.63
N HIS A 319 -17.77 44.32 4.20
CA HIS A 319 -17.55 43.41 3.07
C HIS A 319 -17.29 44.15 1.74
N GLU A 320 -17.83 45.35 1.56
CA GLU A 320 -17.62 46.17 0.35
C GLU A 320 -16.17 46.67 0.22
N ALA A 321 -15.43 46.78 1.32
CA ALA A 321 -14.02 47.17 1.33
C ALA A 321 -13.06 46.00 1.04
N LEU A 322 -13.58 44.78 0.91
CA LEU A 322 -12.76 43.60 0.62
C LEU A 322 -12.35 43.58 -0.85
N ARG A 323 -11.03 43.44 -1.09
CA ARG A 323 -10.52 43.14 -2.42
C ARG A 323 -11.15 41.86 -2.96
N GLN A 324 -11.71 41.94 -4.16
CA GLN A 324 -12.23 40.78 -4.86
C GLN A 324 -11.12 40.12 -5.69
N PRO A 325 -10.96 38.79 -5.62
CA PRO A 325 -10.01 38.10 -6.47
C PRO A 325 -10.54 38.07 -7.91
N ARG A 326 -9.64 38.20 -8.89
CA ARG A 326 -9.92 37.98 -10.31
C ARG A 326 -10.03 36.50 -10.64
N ALA A 327 -9.27 35.66 -9.93
CA ALA A 327 -9.31 34.22 -10.10
C ALA A 327 -9.08 33.51 -8.77
N ILE A 328 -9.72 32.36 -8.60
CA ILE A 328 -9.47 31.46 -7.48
C ILE A 328 -8.96 30.12 -7.98
N GLN A 329 -8.11 29.48 -7.17
CA GLN A 329 -7.65 28.14 -7.43
C GLN A 329 -8.52 27.18 -6.61
N VAL A 330 -9.27 26.32 -7.29
CA VAL A 330 -10.22 25.40 -6.67
C VAL A 330 -9.77 23.96 -6.81
N ARG A 331 -9.93 23.19 -5.74
CA ARG A 331 -9.66 21.75 -5.71
C ARG A 331 -10.95 21.01 -5.35
N SER A 332 -11.33 20.06 -6.18
CA SER A 332 -12.49 19.20 -5.90
C SER A 332 -12.15 18.17 -4.83
N VAL A 333 -12.91 18.16 -3.74
CA VAL A 333 -12.77 17.23 -2.63
C VAL A 333 -14.12 16.53 -2.44
N GLY A 334 -14.29 15.38 -3.11
CA GLY A 334 -15.58 14.67 -3.16
C GLY A 334 -16.65 15.51 -3.87
N GLN A 335 -17.80 15.73 -3.21
CA GLN A 335 -18.90 16.58 -3.73
C GLN A 335 -18.70 18.09 -3.45
N TYR A 336 -17.64 18.46 -2.74
CA TYR A 336 -17.38 19.83 -2.31
C TYR A 336 -16.14 20.38 -3.01
N THR A 337 -15.99 21.71 -2.98
CA THR A 337 -14.84 22.40 -3.55
C THR A 337 -14.11 23.16 -2.46
N GLU A 338 -12.80 23.03 -2.46
CA GLU A 338 -11.89 23.74 -1.57
C GLU A 338 -11.20 24.86 -2.35
N ILE A 339 -11.28 26.10 -1.85
CA ILE A 339 -10.50 27.22 -2.39
C ILE A 339 -9.10 27.16 -1.78
N VAL A 340 -8.09 26.93 -2.63
CA VAL A 340 -6.69 26.74 -2.24
C VAL A 340 -5.94 28.06 -2.28
N SER A 341 -6.21 28.90 -3.28
CA SER A 341 -5.53 30.19 -3.46
C SER A 341 -6.42 31.18 -4.20
N ALA A 342 -6.05 32.46 -4.14
CA ALA A 342 -6.77 33.55 -4.80
C ALA A 342 -5.77 34.54 -5.41
N ARG A 343 -6.00 34.93 -6.66
CA ARG A 343 -5.27 35.98 -7.38
C ARG A 343 -6.11 37.24 -7.39
N PHE A 344 -5.50 38.34 -6.99
CA PHE A 344 -6.09 39.66 -7.03
C PHE A 344 -5.40 40.46 -8.13
N GLU A 345 -6.10 41.37 -8.79
CA GLU A 345 -5.40 42.37 -9.62
C GLU A 345 -4.52 43.25 -8.72
N GLN A 346 -3.41 43.72 -9.29
CA GLN A 346 -2.47 44.64 -8.64
C GLN A 346 -3.13 45.98 -8.38
#